data_AF-A0A351X880-F1
#
_entry.id   AF-A0A351X880-F1
#
_cell.length_a   1.000
_cell.length_b   1.000
_cell.length_c   1.000
_cell.angle_alpha   90.00
_cell.angle_beta   90.00
_cell.angle_gamma   90.00
#
_symmetry.space_group_name_H-M   'P 1'
#
loop_
_entity.id
_entity.type
_entity.pdbx_description
1 polymer ?
#
loop_
_entity_poly.entity_id
_entity_poly.type
_entity_poly.pdbx_seq_one_letter_code
_entity_poly.pdbx_strand_id
1 'polypeptide(L)'
;GLAIGVSGSAVILAYRLPDAITDWLGLATLMGTAFFNGFASAGLTLLLQFLFSHLLGVTTALQLMDLLRPDHPLLQFMLRNMPGSYQHSLQVANLAEQAAEAIGADPLMTRAGAIFHDAGKGMNPSFFIENQVAGKLDSHDELDPAEAAATIIQHIHDGVSLCKKHRLPPRIQDFVREHHGTLITRYQYSKAVEAAGGDPAAVDLEKFRYPGPSPRTRETALLMLADGMEARSRSELPKNEDELRSIARKVIAYCQDEDQLSQTNLTLRDLNTIAESFVKTLLTTYHPRIRYPEMAPAKVQEDGSKNQNTTPIQRPAIEQQADEK
;
A
#
# COMPACT_ATOMS: atom_id res chain seq x y z
N GLY A 1 20.51 -10.82 22.91
CA GLY A 1 21.91 -10.41 23.14
C GLY A 1 22.11 -9.87 24.53
N LEU A 2 21.81 -8.59 24.75
CA LEU A 2 22.02 -7.90 26.02
C LEU A 2 21.36 -8.60 27.23
N ALA A 3 20.09 -9.01 27.10
CA ALA A 3 19.38 -9.74 28.15
C ALA A 3 20.09 -11.05 28.56
N ILE A 4 20.64 -11.80 27.60
CA ILE A 4 21.41 -13.03 27.84
C ILE A 4 22.74 -12.71 28.54
N GLY A 5 23.42 -11.64 28.13
CA GLY A 5 24.66 -11.20 28.76
C GLY A 5 24.45 -10.76 30.22
N VAL A 6 23.40 -9.97 30.48
CA VAL A 6 23.04 -9.50 31.83
C VAL A 6 22.59 -10.65 32.71
N SER A 7 21.70 -11.52 32.24
CA SER A 7 21.24 -12.67 33.02
C SER A 7 22.37 -13.66 33.31
N GLY A 8 23.21 -13.95 32.32
CA GLY A 8 24.40 -14.79 32.50
C GLY A 8 25.38 -14.19 33.49
N SER A 9 25.62 -12.88 33.42
CA SER A 9 26.47 -12.16 34.38
C SER A 9 25.90 -12.18 35.80
N ALA A 10 24.57 -12.03 35.95
CA ALA A 10 23.89 -12.12 37.25
C ALA A 10 24.02 -13.52 37.86
N VAL A 11 23.87 -14.58 37.06
CA VAL A 11 24.09 -15.97 37.49
C VAL A 11 25.55 -16.17 37.91
N ILE A 12 26.51 -15.72 37.11
CA ILE A 12 27.94 -15.81 37.44
C ILE A 12 28.24 -15.13 38.77
N LEU A 13 27.74 -13.90 38.97
CA LEU A 13 27.94 -13.16 40.21
C LEU A 13 27.33 -13.89 41.40
N ALA A 14 26.09 -14.38 41.28
CA ALA A 14 25.42 -15.09 42.36
C ALA A 14 26.17 -16.35 42.84
N TYR A 15 26.77 -17.10 41.91
CA TYR A 15 27.50 -18.34 42.23
C TYR A 15 28.95 -18.12 42.63
N ARG A 16 29.60 -17.04 42.18
CA ARG A 16 31.03 -16.79 42.41
C ARG A 16 31.32 -15.80 43.53
N LEU A 17 30.35 -14.99 43.95
CA LEU A 17 30.50 -14.09 45.10
C LEU A 17 30.87 -14.81 46.41
N PRO A 18 30.34 -16.02 46.72
CA PRO A 18 30.73 -16.76 47.93
C PRO A 18 32.06 -17.50 47.81
N ASP A 19 32.63 -17.61 46.60
CA ASP A 19 33.75 -18.48 46.28
C ASP A 19 35.07 -17.67 46.25
N ALA A 20 35.88 -17.81 47.30
CA ALA A 20 37.12 -17.03 47.49
C ALA A 20 38.24 -17.37 46.48
N ILE A 21 38.01 -18.34 45.59
CA ILE A 21 38.99 -18.81 44.60
C ILE A 21 38.99 -17.91 43.35
N THR A 22 37.89 -17.21 43.05
CA THR A 22 37.79 -16.39 41.82
C THR A 22 38.21 -14.96 42.12
N ASP A 23 39.30 -14.52 41.49
CA ASP A 23 39.75 -13.13 41.58
C ASP A 23 38.89 -12.17 40.74
N TRP A 24 39.08 -10.87 40.93
CA TRP A 24 38.34 -9.84 40.19
C TRP A 24 38.54 -9.95 38.66
N LEU A 25 39.72 -10.38 38.23
CA LEU A 25 40.01 -10.58 36.80
C LEU A 25 39.23 -11.79 36.25
N GLY A 26 39.14 -12.89 37.00
CA GLY A 26 38.32 -14.05 36.67
C GLY A 26 36.84 -13.72 36.59
N LEU A 27 36.31 -12.96 37.55
CA LEU A 27 34.93 -12.46 37.51
C LEU A 27 34.67 -11.60 36.27
N ALA A 28 35.54 -10.64 35.98
CA ALA A 28 35.43 -9.79 34.79
C ALA A 28 35.49 -10.61 33.49
N THR A 29 36.37 -11.61 33.42
CA THR A 29 36.50 -12.50 32.26
C THR A 29 35.22 -13.32 32.05
N LEU A 30 34.66 -13.90 33.12
CA LEU A 30 33.42 -14.67 33.05
C LEU A 30 32.24 -13.79 32.63
N MET A 31 32.09 -12.60 33.20
CA MET A 31 31.07 -11.64 32.75
C MET A 31 31.28 -11.26 31.29
N GLY A 32 32.53 -11.00 30.87
CA GLY A 32 32.88 -10.75 29.47
C GLY A 32 32.46 -11.89 28.55
N THR A 33 32.69 -13.14 28.95
CA THR A 33 32.27 -14.32 28.18
C THR A 33 30.75 -14.46 28.11
N ALA A 34 30.01 -14.07 29.16
CA ALA A 34 28.55 -14.07 29.15
C ALA A 34 27.98 -13.05 28.15
N PHE A 35 28.55 -11.83 28.11
CA PHE A 35 28.20 -10.84 27.10
C PHE A 35 28.57 -11.30 25.69
N PHE A 36 29.78 -11.84 25.49
CA PHE A 36 30.21 -12.39 24.21
C PHE A 36 29.25 -13.50 23.74
N ASN A 37 28.92 -14.46 24.60
CA ASN A 37 27.95 -15.52 24.30
C ASN A 37 26.57 -14.94 23.95
N GLY A 38 26.10 -13.94 24.70
CA GLY A 38 24.82 -13.28 24.43
C GLY A 38 24.78 -12.64 23.04
N PHE A 39 25.82 -11.89 22.66
CA PHE A 39 25.92 -11.27 21.34
C PHE A 39 26.13 -12.29 20.22
N ALA A 40 27.02 -13.27 20.41
CA ALA A 40 27.27 -14.35 19.45
C ALA A 40 26.00 -15.17 19.19
N SER A 41 25.28 -15.54 20.25
CA SER A 41 24.00 -16.25 20.15
C SER A 41 22.96 -15.42 19.39
N ALA A 42 22.83 -14.12 19.68
CA ALA A 42 21.91 -13.26 18.95
C ALA A 42 22.27 -13.12 17.45
N GLY A 43 23.56 -12.97 17.15
CA GLY A 43 24.05 -12.94 15.77
C GLY A 43 23.78 -14.25 15.03
N LEU A 44 24.04 -15.39 15.68
CA LEU A 44 23.75 -16.71 15.12
C LEU A 44 22.24 -16.90 14.90
N THR A 45 21.39 -16.47 15.82
CA THR A 45 19.93 -16.51 15.65
C THR A 45 19.49 -15.71 14.43
N LEU A 46 19.99 -14.48 14.23
CA LEU A 46 19.65 -13.67 13.07
C LEU A 46 20.13 -14.32 11.76
N LEU A 47 21.33 -14.90 11.75
CA LEU A 47 21.87 -15.62 10.60
C LEU A 47 21.01 -16.84 10.26
N LEU A 48 20.69 -17.67 11.26
CA LEU A 48 19.85 -18.85 11.06
C LEU A 48 18.43 -18.46 10.65
N GLN A 49 17.85 -17.41 11.25
CA GLN A 49 16.56 -16.89 10.85
C GLN A 49 16.56 -16.48 9.37
N PHE A 50 17.58 -15.77 8.89
CA PHE A 50 17.70 -15.40 7.48
C PHE A 50 17.79 -16.63 6.55
N LEU A 51 18.58 -17.64 6.93
CA LEU A 51 18.72 -18.85 6.14
C LEU A 51 17.42 -19.67 6.11
N PHE A 52 16.78 -19.86 7.26
CA PHE A 52 15.52 -20.60 7.35
C PHE A 52 14.36 -19.84 6.73
N SER A 53 14.32 -18.51 6.83
CA SER A 53 13.25 -17.72 6.22
C SER A 53 13.28 -17.85 4.69
N HIS A 54 14.48 -17.90 4.10
CA HIS A 54 14.64 -18.15 2.67
C HIS A 54 14.25 -19.59 2.29
N LEU A 55 14.67 -20.58 3.08
CA LEU A 55 14.34 -22.00 2.82
C LEU A 55 12.84 -22.30 2.96
N LEU A 56 12.19 -21.70 3.95
CA LEU A 56 10.77 -21.91 4.28
C LEU A 56 9.84 -20.94 3.56
N GLY A 57 10.36 -19.95 2.82
CA GLY A 57 9.57 -18.93 2.14
C GLY A 57 8.83 -17.98 3.08
N VAL A 58 9.30 -17.84 4.34
CA VAL A 58 8.70 -16.95 5.33
C VAL A 58 9.30 -15.56 5.18
N THR A 59 8.46 -14.55 5.01
CA THR A 59 8.93 -13.15 4.94
C THR A 59 9.20 -12.62 6.34
N THR A 60 10.38 -12.04 6.57
CA THR A 60 10.73 -11.43 7.87
C THR A 60 10.38 -9.94 7.92
N ALA A 61 10.21 -9.40 9.13
CA ALA A 61 9.99 -7.96 9.32
C ALA A 61 11.12 -7.11 8.70
N LEU A 62 12.38 -7.57 8.77
CA LEU A 62 13.52 -6.89 8.15
C LEU A 62 13.37 -6.82 6.63
N GLN A 63 13.01 -7.94 5.99
CA GLN A 63 12.74 -7.97 4.55
C GLN A 63 11.60 -7.05 4.16
N LEU A 64 10.51 -7.00 4.94
CA LEU A 64 9.40 -6.08 4.69
C LEU A 64 9.82 -4.61 4.79
N MET A 65 10.61 -4.26 5.81
CA MET A 65 11.15 -2.91 5.95
C MET A 65 12.06 -2.53 4.79
N ASP A 66 12.87 -3.46 4.29
CA ASP A 66 13.72 -3.23 3.11
C ASP A 66 12.91 -2.98 1.83
N LEU A 67 11.81 -3.71 1.63
CA LEU A 67 10.90 -3.50 0.49
C LEU A 67 10.23 -2.13 0.52
N LEU A 68 9.95 -1.61 1.72
CA LEU A 68 9.28 -0.33 1.94
C LEU A 68 10.22 0.88 1.81
N ARG A 69 11.52 0.67 1.60
CA ARG A 69 12.44 1.78 1.43
C ARG A 69 12.13 2.54 0.14
N PRO A 70 12.07 3.88 0.16
CA PRO A 70 11.74 4.67 -1.03
C PRO A 70 12.66 4.42 -2.23
N ASP A 71 13.91 4.01 -2.01
CA ASP A 71 14.90 3.70 -3.04
C ASP A 71 14.75 2.28 -3.64
N HIS A 72 13.78 1.49 -3.19
CA HIS A 72 13.50 0.18 -3.77
C HIS A 72 13.18 0.31 -5.27
N PRO A 73 13.83 -0.46 -6.17
CA PRO A 73 13.74 -0.25 -7.61
C PRO A 73 12.31 -0.33 -8.17
N LEU A 74 11.47 -1.24 -7.66
CA LEU A 74 10.08 -1.36 -8.10
C LEU A 74 9.23 -0.17 -7.62
N LEU A 75 9.50 0.39 -6.43
CA LEU A 75 8.80 1.60 -5.97
C LEU A 75 9.18 2.80 -6.81
N GLN A 76 10.46 2.95 -7.15
CA GLN A 76 10.94 3.99 -8.06
C GLN A 76 10.35 3.84 -9.46
N PHE A 77 10.19 2.61 -9.94
CA PHE A 77 9.49 2.34 -11.20
C PHE A 77 8.03 2.79 -11.13
N MET A 78 7.29 2.40 -10.09
CA MET A 78 5.89 2.79 -9.91
C MET A 78 5.74 4.31 -9.82
N LEU A 79 6.53 4.96 -8.97
CA LEU A 79 6.51 6.42 -8.78
C LEU A 79 6.73 7.20 -10.09
N ARG A 80 7.62 6.72 -10.97
CA ARG A 80 7.98 7.42 -12.21
C ARG A 80 7.03 7.14 -13.37
N ASN A 81 6.51 5.92 -13.47
CA ASN A 81 5.73 5.48 -14.63
C ASN A 81 4.21 5.55 -14.40
N MET A 82 3.77 5.39 -13.15
CA MET A 82 2.35 5.33 -12.75
C MET A 82 2.12 6.14 -11.46
N PRO A 83 2.42 7.46 -11.45
CA PRO A 83 2.39 8.28 -10.24
C PRO A 83 1.01 8.34 -9.58
N GLY A 84 -0.07 8.27 -10.36
CA GLY A 84 -1.44 8.24 -9.85
C GLY A 84 -1.74 6.96 -9.08
N SER A 85 -1.49 5.80 -9.69
CA SER A 85 -1.65 4.51 -9.03
C SER A 85 -0.66 4.30 -7.88
N TYR A 86 0.53 4.91 -7.93
CA TYR A 86 1.46 4.92 -6.80
C TYR A 86 0.85 5.67 -5.60
N GLN A 87 0.27 6.85 -5.83
CA GLN A 87 -0.40 7.61 -4.78
C GLN A 87 -1.61 6.87 -4.22
N HIS A 88 -2.42 6.25 -5.10
CA HIS A 88 -3.51 5.35 -4.73
C HIS A 88 -3.02 4.23 -3.80
N SER A 89 -1.97 3.53 -4.21
CA SER A 89 -1.39 2.42 -3.43
C SER A 89 -0.92 2.85 -2.04
N LEU A 90 -0.41 4.07 -1.87
CA LEU A 90 -0.06 4.63 -0.55
C LEU A 90 -1.31 4.88 0.32
N GLN A 91 -2.40 5.37 -0.26
CA GLN A 91 -3.66 5.62 0.44
C GLN A 91 -4.29 4.29 0.89
N VAL A 92 -4.37 3.31 -0.02
CA VAL A 92 -4.86 1.96 0.25
C VAL A 92 -4.01 1.27 1.31
N ALA A 93 -2.68 1.37 1.22
CA ALA A 93 -1.79 0.77 2.21
C ALA A 93 -2.01 1.35 3.61
N ASN A 94 -2.23 2.66 3.74
CA ASN A 94 -2.53 3.27 5.02
C ASN A 94 -3.87 2.77 5.59
N LEU A 95 -4.92 2.66 4.76
CA LEU A 95 -6.21 2.10 5.18
C LEU A 95 -6.07 0.65 5.66
N ALA A 96 -5.43 -0.19 4.86
CA ALA A 96 -5.29 -1.60 5.14
C ALA A 96 -4.40 -1.85 6.37
N GLU A 97 -3.31 -1.10 6.55
CA GLU A 97 -2.42 -1.18 7.72
C GLU A 97 -3.16 -0.83 9.02
N GLN A 98 -3.90 0.28 9.04
CA GLN A 98 -4.66 0.70 10.23
C GLN A 98 -5.77 -0.30 10.57
N ALA A 99 -6.41 -0.90 9.56
CA ALA A 99 -7.39 -1.96 9.79
C ALA A 99 -6.74 -3.26 10.27
N ALA A 100 -5.57 -3.62 9.75
CA ALA A 100 -4.80 -4.78 10.20
C ALA A 100 -4.42 -4.66 11.68
N GLU A 101 -3.92 -3.51 12.10
CA GLU A 101 -3.60 -3.23 13.51
C GLU A 101 -4.86 -3.35 14.40
N ALA A 102 -6.00 -2.81 13.96
CA ALA A 102 -7.24 -2.82 14.73
C ALA A 102 -7.82 -4.23 14.99
N ILE A 103 -7.55 -5.21 14.11
CA ILE A 103 -8.03 -6.59 14.25
C ILE A 103 -6.93 -7.59 14.68
N GLY A 104 -5.71 -7.11 14.93
CA GLY A 104 -4.56 -7.97 15.26
C GLY A 104 -4.13 -8.89 14.10
N ALA A 105 -4.22 -8.41 12.85
CA ALA A 105 -3.53 -8.99 11.70
C ALA A 105 -2.09 -8.45 11.63
N ASP A 106 -1.29 -8.85 10.63
CA ASP A 106 0.07 -8.31 10.46
C ASP A 106 0.04 -6.95 9.71
N PRO A 107 0.24 -5.81 10.41
CA PRO A 107 0.16 -4.49 9.77
C PRO A 107 1.32 -4.24 8.81
N LEU A 108 2.53 -4.71 9.12
CA LEU A 108 3.71 -4.47 8.29
C LEU A 108 3.63 -5.25 6.99
N MET A 109 3.19 -6.51 7.04
CA MET A 109 2.92 -7.32 5.86
C MET A 109 1.81 -6.69 5.01
N THR A 110 0.72 -6.26 5.64
CA THR A 110 -0.41 -5.63 4.94
C THR A 110 0.03 -4.36 4.22
N ARG A 111 0.77 -3.49 4.89
CA ARG A 111 1.33 -2.26 4.30
C ARG A 111 2.22 -2.57 3.10
N ALA A 112 3.19 -3.48 3.27
CA ALA A 112 4.12 -3.85 2.21
C ALA A 112 3.41 -4.46 1.01
N GLY A 113 2.47 -5.38 1.25
CA GLY A 113 1.66 -6.01 0.20
C GLY A 113 0.79 -5.01 -0.56
N ALA A 114 0.10 -4.14 0.17
CA ALA A 114 -0.78 -3.12 -0.40
C ALA A 114 -0.03 -2.11 -1.27
N ILE A 115 1.20 -1.74 -0.93
CA ILE A 115 1.99 -0.79 -1.73
C ILE A 115 2.28 -1.30 -3.14
N PHE A 116 2.41 -2.62 -3.33
CA PHE A 116 2.76 -3.21 -4.63
C PHE A 116 1.59 -3.82 -5.39
N HIS A 117 0.37 -3.84 -4.82
CA HIS A 117 -0.77 -4.59 -5.38
C HIS A 117 -1.04 -4.24 -6.85
N ASP A 118 -0.89 -2.96 -7.19
CA ASP A 118 -1.17 -2.39 -8.49
C ASP A 118 0.06 -2.25 -9.41
N ALA A 119 1.22 -2.80 -9.02
CA ALA A 119 2.48 -2.58 -9.74
C ALA A 119 2.42 -2.93 -11.24
N GLY A 120 1.53 -3.86 -11.63
CA GLY A 120 1.31 -4.26 -13.01
C GLY A 120 0.71 -3.17 -13.89
N LYS A 121 -0.04 -2.22 -13.34
CA LYS A 121 -0.55 -1.05 -14.09
C LYS A 121 0.59 -0.25 -14.74
N GLY A 122 1.79 -0.34 -14.18
CA GLY A 122 3.00 0.29 -14.71
C GLY A 122 3.41 -0.20 -16.11
N MET A 123 2.90 -1.35 -16.56
CA MET A 123 3.14 -1.86 -17.91
C MET A 123 2.28 -1.17 -18.98
N ASN A 124 1.12 -0.61 -18.59
CA ASN A 124 0.27 0.21 -19.46
C ASN A 124 -0.36 1.39 -18.69
N PRO A 125 0.45 2.35 -18.20
CA PRO A 125 -0.04 3.35 -17.24
C PRO A 125 -1.18 4.21 -17.77
N SER A 126 -1.11 4.63 -19.04
CA SER A 126 -2.11 5.50 -19.68
C SER A 126 -3.50 4.87 -19.78
N PHE A 127 -3.60 3.55 -19.68
CA PHE A 127 -4.87 2.84 -19.68
C PHE A 127 -5.64 3.01 -18.35
N PHE A 128 -4.98 3.38 -17.26
CA PHE A 128 -5.62 3.51 -15.95
C PHE A 128 -5.90 4.98 -15.64
N ILE A 129 -7.16 5.30 -15.33
CA ILE A 129 -7.68 6.67 -15.25
C ILE A 129 -6.92 7.53 -14.23
N GLU A 130 -6.44 6.95 -13.13
CA GLU A 130 -5.69 7.65 -12.12
C GLU A 130 -4.32 8.16 -12.60
N ASN A 131 -3.78 7.58 -13.68
CA ASN A 131 -2.52 7.99 -14.31
C ASN A 131 -2.71 8.87 -15.55
N GLN A 132 -3.95 9.06 -16.01
CA GLN A 132 -4.23 9.89 -17.17
C GLN A 132 -4.06 11.38 -16.84
N VAL A 133 -3.66 12.17 -17.85
CA VAL A 133 -3.46 13.61 -17.69
C VAL A 133 -4.81 14.30 -17.57
N ALA A 134 -4.97 15.15 -16.55
CA ALA A 134 -6.17 15.94 -16.35
C ALA A 134 -6.53 16.74 -17.63
N GLY A 135 -7.75 16.55 -18.13
CA GLY A 135 -8.25 17.20 -19.35
C GLY A 135 -8.12 16.38 -20.64
N LYS A 136 -7.46 15.21 -20.62
CA LYS A 136 -7.46 14.20 -21.68
C LYS A 136 -7.78 12.84 -21.07
N LEU A 137 -9.01 12.70 -20.58
CA LEU A 137 -9.50 11.42 -20.07
C LEU A 137 -9.89 10.54 -21.25
N ASP A 138 -9.26 9.38 -21.36
CA ASP A 138 -9.66 8.32 -22.28
C ASP A 138 -10.52 7.34 -21.49
N SER A 139 -11.82 7.34 -21.78
CA SER A 139 -12.81 6.50 -21.10
C SER A 139 -12.83 5.06 -21.61
N HIS A 140 -12.00 4.72 -22.60
CA HIS A 140 -12.02 3.44 -23.32
C HIS A 140 -13.38 3.09 -23.94
N ASP A 141 -14.29 4.07 -24.05
CA ASP A 141 -15.64 3.84 -24.56
C ASP A 141 -15.65 3.47 -26.06
N GLU A 142 -14.55 3.75 -26.77
CA GLU A 142 -14.36 3.38 -28.18
C GLU A 142 -13.78 1.96 -28.36
N LEU A 143 -13.32 1.31 -27.28
CA LEU A 143 -12.78 -0.06 -27.31
C LEU A 143 -13.89 -1.10 -27.14
N ASP A 144 -13.67 -2.28 -27.70
CA ASP A 144 -14.52 -3.43 -27.37
C ASP A 144 -14.46 -3.69 -25.85
N PRO A 145 -15.61 -3.80 -25.16
CA PRO A 145 -15.60 -3.94 -23.70
C PRO A 145 -14.84 -5.17 -23.20
N ALA A 146 -14.82 -6.27 -23.97
CA ALA A 146 -14.07 -7.47 -23.58
C ALA A 146 -12.56 -7.26 -23.76
N GLU A 147 -12.13 -6.53 -24.79
CA GLU A 147 -10.73 -6.12 -24.97
C GLU A 147 -10.26 -5.17 -23.85
N ALA A 148 -11.09 -4.19 -23.49
CA ALA A 148 -10.81 -3.29 -22.37
C ALA A 148 -10.72 -4.07 -21.05
N ALA A 149 -11.64 -5.01 -20.81
CA ALA A 149 -11.61 -5.88 -19.63
C ALA A 149 -10.34 -6.74 -19.57
N ALA A 150 -9.96 -7.37 -20.69
CA ALA A 150 -8.75 -8.17 -20.78
C ALA A 150 -7.49 -7.34 -20.45
N THR A 151 -7.41 -6.10 -20.94
CA THR A 151 -6.31 -5.18 -20.65
C THR A 151 -6.26 -4.78 -19.17
N ILE A 152 -7.43 -4.53 -18.55
CA ILE A 152 -7.50 -4.28 -17.11
C ILE A 152 -7.03 -5.51 -16.35
N ILE A 153 -7.58 -6.69 -16.62
CA ILE A 153 -7.26 -7.94 -15.89
C ILE A 153 -5.77 -8.29 -16.02
N GLN A 154 -5.15 -7.98 -17.15
CA GLN A 154 -3.73 -8.24 -17.41
C GLN A 154 -2.78 -7.63 -16.36
N HIS A 155 -3.17 -6.54 -15.69
CA HIS A 155 -2.32 -5.91 -14.65
C HIS A 155 -1.97 -6.88 -13.51
N ILE A 156 -2.82 -7.90 -13.25
CA ILE A 156 -2.53 -8.92 -12.24
C ILE A 156 -1.31 -9.75 -12.65
N HIS A 157 -1.30 -10.24 -13.89
CA HIS A 157 -0.21 -11.06 -14.42
C HIS A 157 1.09 -10.26 -14.57
N ASP A 158 0.97 -9.02 -15.02
CA ASP A 158 2.09 -8.09 -15.17
C ASP A 158 2.68 -7.73 -13.81
N GLY A 159 1.83 -7.47 -12.82
CA GLY A 159 2.25 -7.16 -11.45
C GLY A 159 2.98 -8.33 -10.79
N VAL A 160 2.47 -9.56 -10.94
CA VAL A 160 3.17 -10.77 -10.45
C VAL A 160 4.52 -10.95 -11.15
N SER A 161 4.59 -10.68 -12.46
CA SER A 161 5.82 -10.76 -13.23
C SER A 161 6.86 -9.72 -12.78
N LEU A 162 6.43 -8.48 -12.53
CA LEU A 162 7.28 -7.43 -11.96
C LEU A 162 7.76 -7.81 -10.56
N CYS A 163 6.87 -8.30 -9.69
CA CYS A 163 7.26 -8.75 -8.35
C CYS A 163 8.34 -9.85 -8.41
N LYS A 164 8.18 -10.84 -9.30
CA LYS A 164 9.20 -11.89 -9.52
C LYS A 164 10.51 -11.33 -10.03
N LYS A 165 10.47 -10.43 -11.02
CA LYS A 165 11.66 -9.75 -11.58
C LYS A 165 12.44 -9.00 -10.50
N HIS A 166 11.73 -8.37 -9.57
CA HIS A 166 12.30 -7.62 -8.45
C HIS A 166 12.50 -8.46 -7.17
N ARG A 167 12.31 -9.79 -7.25
CA ARG A 167 12.53 -10.74 -6.15
C ARG A 167 11.70 -10.45 -4.89
N LEU A 168 10.49 -9.92 -5.08
CA LEU A 168 9.54 -9.77 -3.98
C LEU A 168 9.15 -11.16 -3.44
N PRO A 169 9.03 -11.33 -2.12
CA PRO A 169 8.65 -12.60 -1.51
C PRO A 169 7.30 -13.11 -2.03
N PRO A 170 7.06 -14.43 -2.07
CA PRO A 170 5.79 -15.01 -2.53
C PRO A 170 4.56 -14.42 -1.80
N ARG A 171 4.68 -14.19 -0.49
CA ARG A 171 3.61 -13.56 0.31
C ARG A 171 3.20 -12.18 -0.17
N ILE A 172 4.12 -11.39 -0.76
CA ILE A 172 3.79 -10.08 -1.35
C ILE A 172 3.13 -10.25 -2.72
N GLN A 173 3.59 -11.24 -3.50
CA GLN A 173 2.96 -11.58 -4.78
C GLN A 173 1.50 -12.03 -4.62
N ASP A 174 1.13 -12.58 -3.46
CA ASP A 174 -0.24 -12.96 -3.15
C ASP A 174 -1.16 -11.73 -3.06
N PHE A 175 -0.70 -10.58 -2.54
CA PHE A 175 -1.49 -9.35 -2.54
C PHE A 175 -1.81 -8.90 -3.98
N VAL A 176 -0.83 -8.95 -4.88
CA VAL A 176 -1.06 -8.63 -6.30
C VAL A 176 -2.06 -9.60 -6.93
N ARG A 177 -1.95 -10.89 -6.63
CA ARG A 177 -2.81 -11.91 -7.25
C ARG A 177 -4.24 -11.92 -6.72
N GLU A 178 -4.42 -11.66 -5.43
CA GLU A 178 -5.67 -11.92 -4.72
C GLU A 178 -6.54 -10.67 -4.51
N HIS A 179 -6.01 -9.45 -4.70
CA HIS A 179 -6.72 -8.24 -4.26
C HIS A 179 -8.06 -7.97 -4.97
N HIS A 180 -8.24 -8.46 -6.20
CA HIS A 180 -9.54 -8.45 -6.88
C HIS A 180 -10.27 -9.80 -6.82
N GLY A 181 -9.60 -10.85 -6.33
CA GLY A 181 -10.13 -12.19 -6.24
C GLY A 181 -10.74 -12.66 -7.56
N THR A 182 -11.99 -13.10 -7.51
CA THR A 182 -12.76 -13.58 -8.68
C THR A 182 -13.89 -12.63 -9.06
N LEU A 183 -13.78 -11.35 -8.66
CA LEU A 183 -14.72 -10.31 -9.05
C LEU A 183 -14.69 -10.07 -10.56
N ILE A 184 -15.66 -9.32 -11.07
CA ILE A 184 -15.70 -8.92 -12.48
C ILE A 184 -15.35 -7.43 -12.65
N THR A 185 -14.82 -7.07 -13.82
CA THR A 185 -14.69 -5.68 -14.29
C THR A 185 -16.09 -5.14 -14.64
N ARG A 186 -16.84 -4.72 -13.61
CA ARG A 186 -18.28 -4.40 -13.70
C ARG A 186 -18.62 -3.36 -14.77
N TYR A 187 -17.83 -2.30 -14.90
CA TYR A 187 -18.10 -1.24 -15.89
C TYR A 187 -18.07 -1.81 -17.31
N GLN A 188 -17.01 -2.55 -17.65
CA GLN A 188 -16.83 -3.17 -18.95
C GLN A 188 -17.91 -4.24 -19.21
N TYR A 189 -18.27 -5.04 -18.21
CA TYR A 189 -19.35 -6.01 -18.34
C TYR A 189 -20.69 -5.33 -18.63
N SER A 190 -21.04 -4.28 -17.90
CA SER A 190 -22.27 -3.52 -18.14
C SER A 190 -22.31 -2.93 -19.55
N LYS A 191 -21.18 -2.38 -20.05
CA LYS A 191 -21.06 -1.89 -21.43
C LYS A 191 -21.27 -2.99 -22.47
N ALA A 192 -20.73 -4.19 -22.23
CA ALA A 192 -20.94 -5.33 -23.10
C ALA A 192 -22.43 -5.74 -23.15
N VAL A 193 -23.11 -5.76 -22.01
CA VAL A 193 -24.55 -6.08 -21.92
C VAL A 193 -25.38 -5.03 -22.63
N GLU A 194 -25.07 -3.74 -22.46
CA GLU A 194 -25.70 -2.65 -23.19
C GLU A 194 -25.53 -2.82 -24.71
N ALA A 195 -24.32 -3.14 -25.18
CA ALA A 195 -24.04 -3.39 -26.59
C ALA A 195 -24.75 -4.63 -27.14
N ALA A 196 -25.03 -5.63 -26.29
CA ALA A 196 -25.80 -6.83 -26.63
C ALA A 196 -27.33 -6.62 -26.56
N GLY A 197 -27.82 -5.39 -26.49
CA GLY A 197 -29.25 -5.08 -26.44
C GLY A 197 -29.87 -5.23 -25.05
N GLY A 198 -29.05 -5.25 -24.00
CA GLY A 198 -29.48 -5.34 -22.60
C GLY A 198 -29.72 -6.76 -22.10
N ASP A 199 -29.33 -7.80 -22.85
CA ASP A 199 -29.44 -9.20 -22.44
C ASP A 199 -28.12 -9.71 -21.82
N PRO A 200 -28.05 -9.92 -20.49
CA PRO A 200 -26.86 -10.47 -19.85
C PRO A 200 -26.51 -11.89 -20.32
N ALA A 201 -27.49 -12.68 -20.76
CA ALA A 201 -27.25 -14.06 -21.20
C ALA A 201 -26.51 -14.12 -22.55
N ALA A 202 -26.52 -13.03 -23.31
CA ALA A 202 -25.78 -12.89 -24.56
C ALA A 202 -24.30 -12.54 -24.36
N VAL A 203 -23.87 -12.23 -23.12
CA VAL A 203 -22.50 -11.83 -22.78
C VAL A 203 -21.83 -12.90 -21.94
N ASP A 204 -20.65 -13.33 -22.38
CA ASP A 204 -19.82 -14.26 -21.62
C ASP A 204 -19.18 -13.55 -20.41
N LEU A 205 -19.74 -13.78 -19.22
CA LEU A 205 -19.30 -13.20 -17.94
C LEU A 205 -17.83 -13.48 -17.63
N GLU A 206 -17.31 -14.64 -18.05
CA GLU A 206 -15.96 -15.08 -17.68
C GLU A 206 -14.86 -14.26 -18.37
N LYS A 207 -15.18 -13.59 -19.50
CA LYS A 207 -14.26 -12.62 -20.14
C LYS A 207 -13.98 -11.39 -19.30
N PHE A 208 -14.84 -11.11 -18.32
CA PHE A 208 -14.75 -9.95 -17.44
C PHE A 208 -14.29 -10.32 -16.04
N ARG A 209 -14.02 -11.61 -15.77
CA ARG A 209 -13.68 -12.10 -14.44
C ARG A 209 -12.18 -12.08 -14.19
N TYR A 210 -11.78 -11.57 -13.04
CA TYR A 210 -10.40 -11.72 -12.57
C TYR A 210 -10.07 -13.20 -12.32
N PRO A 211 -8.83 -13.64 -12.62
CA PRO A 211 -8.45 -15.04 -12.54
C PRO A 211 -8.37 -15.58 -11.10
N GLY A 212 -8.36 -14.69 -10.10
CA GLY A 212 -8.20 -15.04 -8.71
C GLY A 212 -6.82 -15.65 -8.35
N PRO A 213 -6.74 -16.36 -7.23
CA PRO A 213 -7.85 -16.78 -6.36
C PRO A 213 -8.40 -15.63 -5.50
N SER A 214 -9.57 -15.82 -4.88
CA SER A 214 -10.07 -14.94 -3.81
C SER A 214 -9.08 -14.87 -2.63
N PRO A 215 -9.14 -13.81 -1.80
CA PRO A 215 -8.27 -13.66 -0.64
C PRO A 215 -8.26 -14.89 0.27
N ARG A 216 -7.05 -15.36 0.60
CA ARG A 216 -6.85 -16.54 1.48
C ARG A 216 -6.31 -16.19 2.86
N THR A 217 -6.04 -14.90 3.11
CA THR A 217 -5.54 -14.42 4.39
C THR A 217 -6.29 -13.16 4.83
N ARG A 218 -6.24 -12.85 6.13
CA ARG A 218 -6.85 -11.62 6.64
C ARG A 218 -6.22 -10.40 5.97
N GLU A 219 -4.91 -10.43 5.74
CA GLU A 219 -4.15 -9.34 5.16
C GLU A 219 -4.50 -9.07 3.68
N THR A 220 -4.62 -10.10 2.84
CA THR A 220 -5.05 -9.93 1.45
C THR A 220 -6.53 -9.54 1.31
N ALA A 221 -7.36 -9.96 2.26
CA ALA A 221 -8.76 -9.53 2.35
C ALA A 221 -8.90 -8.07 2.78
N LEU A 222 -8.07 -7.62 3.74
CA LEU A 222 -7.99 -6.21 4.12
C LEU A 222 -7.60 -5.32 2.95
N LEU A 223 -6.66 -5.77 2.11
CA LEU A 223 -6.31 -5.05 0.88
C LEU A 223 -7.52 -4.93 -0.06
N MET A 224 -8.21 -6.03 -0.37
CA MET A 224 -9.41 -6.00 -1.22
C MET A 224 -10.47 -5.00 -0.71
N LEU A 225 -10.72 -5.03 0.60
CA LEU A 225 -11.70 -4.13 1.23
C LEU A 225 -11.22 -2.66 1.22
N ALA A 226 -9.92 -2.43 1.46
CA ALA A 226 -9.34 -1.09 1.49
C ALA A 226 -9.29 -0.45 0.09
N ASP A 227 -8.95 -1.23 -0.94
CA ASP A 227 -8.96 -0.80 -2.34
C ASP A 227 -10.39 -0.41 -2.78
N GLY A 228 -11.37 -1.27 -2.48
CA GLY A 228 -12.79 -0.95 -2.73
C GLY A 228 -13.28 0.27 -1.95
N MET A 229 -12.80 0.47 -0.71
CA MET A 229 -13.15 1.63 0.11
C MET A 229 -12.58 2.93 -0.45
N GLU A 230 -11.28 2.95 -0.80
CA GLU A 230 -10.63 4.11 -1.41
C GLU A 230 -11.37 4.48 -2.71
N ALA A 231 -11.53 3.52 -3.62
CA ALA A 231 -12.09 3.77 -4.93
C ALA A 231 -13.51 4.36 -4.85
N ARG A 232 -14.38 3.79 -3.98
CA ARG A 232 -15.74 4.30 -3.79
C ARG A 232 -15.78 5.66 -3.10
N SER A 233 -14.94 5.88 -2.08
CA SER A 233 -14.88 7.19 -1.41
C SER A 233 -14.42 8.31 -2.36
N ARG A 234 -13.52 7.98 -3.28
CA ARG A 234 -13.04 8.91 -4.31
C ARG A 234 -14.10 9.28 -5.33
N SER A 235 -14.97 8.33 -5.71
CA SER A 235 -16.06 8.56 -6.66
C SER A 235 -17.32 9.16 -6.05
N GLU A 236 -17.70 8.75 -4.83
CA GLU A 236 -18.95 9.16 -4.18
C GLU A 236 -18.82 10.50 -3.42
N LEU A 237 -17.59 10.96 -3.13
CA LEU A 237 -17.28 12.24 -2.45
C LEU A 237 -18.08 12.43 -1.15
N PRO A 238 -17.93 11.52 -0.16
CA PRO A 238 -18.71 11.57 1.06
C PRO A 238 -18.43 12.83 1.87
N LYS A 239 -19.48 13.42 2.45
CA LYS A 239 -19.43 14.72 3.14
C LYS A 239 -19.32 14.61 4.65
N ASN A 240 -19.61 13.44 5.20
CA ASN A 240 -19.67 13.21 6.64
C ASN A 240 -19.33 11.74 6.97
N GLU A 241 -19.21 11.48 8.26
CA GLU A 241 -18.89 10.17 8.82
C GLU A 241 -19.92 9.08 8.47
N ASP A 242 -21.21 9.42 8.47
CA ASP A 242 -22.27 8.45 8.19
C ASP A 242 -22.28 7.99 6.73
N GLU A 243 -21.98 8.89 5.80
CA GLU A 243 -21.77 8.56 4.39
C GLU A 243 -20.56 7.63 4.21
N LEU A 244 -19.44 7.91 4.87
CA LEU A 244 -18.26 7.02 4.87
C LEU A 244 -18.59 5.63 5.42
N ARG A 245 -19.33 5.57 6.54
CA ARG A 245 -19.75 4.31 7.15
C ARG A 245 -20.67 3.51 6.24
N SER A 246 -21.58 4.20 5.53
CA SER A 246 -22.45 3.59 4.52
C SER A 246 -21.63 2.99 3.37
N ILE A 247 -20.64 3.72 2.85
CA ILE A 247 -19.74 3.21 1.81
C ILE A 247 -18.98 1.97 2.30
N ALA A 248 -18.37 2.03 3.48
CA ALA A 248 -17.61 0.90 4.05
C ALA A 248 -18.49 -0.36 4.17
N ARG A 249 -19.72 -0.22 4.68
CA ARG A 249 -20.67 -1.34 4.80
C ARG A 249 -21.06 -1.90 3.43
N LYS A 250 -21.29 -1.06 2.43
CA LYS A 250 -21.61 -1.51 1.06
C LYS A 250 -20.44 -2.26 0.42
N VAL A 251 -19.20 -1.82 0.63
CA VAL A 251 -17.99 -2.52 0.13
C VAL A 251 -17.86 -3.90 0.77
N ILE A 252 -18.01 -3.98 2.09
CA ILE A 252 -17.94 -5.25 2.83
C ILE A 252 -19.06 -6.19 2.39
N ALA A 253 -20.31 -5.73 2.38
CA ALA A 253 -21.45 -6.53 1.95
C ALA A 253 -21.26 -7.05 0.53
N TYR A 254 -20.79 -6.18 -0.37
CA TYR A 254 -20.50 -6.57 -1.75
C TYR A 254 -19.47 -7.72 -1.83
N CYS A 255 -18.37 -7.66 -1.07
CA CYS A 255 -17.37 -8.72 -1.07
C CYS A 255 -17.89 -10.02 -0.43
N GLN A 256 -18.79 -9.92 0.56
CA GLN A 256 -19.45 -11.08 1.17
C GLN A 256 -20.42 -11.76 0.20
N ASP A 257 -21.25 -10.97 -0.49
CA ASP A 257 -22.25 -11.45 -1.45
C ASP A 257 -21.58 -12.16 -2.65
N GLU A 258 -20.38 -11.72 -3.02
CA GLU A 258 -19.55 -12.34 -4.08
C GLU A 258 -18.62 -13.46 -3.56
N ASP A 259 -18.84 -13.95 -2.34
CA ASP A 259 -18.07 -15.02 -1.68
C ASP A 259 -16.54 -14.80 -1.60
N GLN A 260 -16.08 -13.56 -1.69
CA GLN A 260 -14.62 -13.28 -1.74
C GLN A 260 -13.92 -13.52 -0.40
N LEU A 261 -14.67 -13.54 0.70
CA LEU A 261 -14.11 -13.62 2.05
C LEU A 261 -14.18 -15.05 2.64
N SER A 262 -14.72 -16.02 1.91
CA SER A 262 -15.01 -17.37 2.41
C SER A 262 -13.77 -18.18 2.78
N GLN A 263 -12.64 -17.90 2.14
CA GLN A 263 -11.35 -18.54 2.42
C GLN A 263 -10.48 -17.76 3.42
N THR A 264 -11.07 -16.78 4.10
CA THR A 264 -10.38 -15.94 5.08
C THR A 264 -10.83 -16.29 6.50
N ASN A 265 -9.97 -16.01 7.49
CA ASN A 265 -10.33 -16.14 8.90
C ASN A 265 -10.94 -14.85 9.48
N LEU A 266 -11.58 -14.01 8.65
CA LEU A 266 -12.25 -12.80 9.12
C LEU A 266 -13.61 -13.15 9.73
N THR A 267 -13.86 -12.65 10.93
CA THR A 267 -15.16 -12.77 11.61
C THR A 267 -16.05 -11.56 11.31
N LEU A 268 -17.36 -11.69 11.55
CA LEU A 268 -18.28 -10.54 11.48
C LEU A 268 -17.87 -9.40 12.43
N ARG A 269 -17.21 -9.73 13.55
CA ARG A 269 -16.64 -8.74 14.46
C ARG A 269 -15.51 -7.97 13.80
N ASP A 270 -14.60 -8.68 13.14
CA ASP A 270 -13.49 -8.06 12.40
C ASP A 270 -14.02 -7.12 11.31
N LEU A 271 -15.03 -7.55 10.54
CA LEU A 271 -15.63 -6.71 9.49
C LEU A 271 -16.21 -5.40 10.03
N ASN A 272 -16.87 -5.43 11.19
CA ASN A 272 -17.35 -4.21 11.85
C ASN A 272 -16.18 -3.31 12.30
N THR A 273 -15.13 -3.90 12.88
CA THR A 273 -13.93 -3.15 13.30
C THR A 273 -13.19 -2.55 12.10
N ILE A 274 -13.10 -3.27 10.98
CA ILE A 274 -12.51 -2.81 9.73
C ILE A 274 -13.27 -1.59 9.19
N ALA A 275 -14.61 -1.66 9.16
CA ALA A 275 -15.44 -0.55 8.70
C ALA A 275 -15.17 0.74 9.50
N GLU A 276 -15.17 0.66 10.83
CA GLU A 276 -14.90 1.83 11.68
C GLU A 276 -13.44 2.32 11.56
N SER A 277 -12.47 1.42 11.36
CA SER A 277 -11.07 1.78 11.10
C SER A 277 -10.91 2.58 9.79
N PHE A 278 -11.57 2.14 8.73
CA PHE A 278 -11.58 2.84 7.45
C PHE A 278 -12.21 4.23 7.55
N VAL A 279 -13.36 4.34 8.22
CA VAL A 279 -14.04 5.62 8.45
C VAL A 279 -13.11 6.60 9.18
N LYS A 280 -12.48 6.18 10.27
CA LYS A 280 -11.54 7.01 11.05
C LYS A 280 -10.35 7.47 10.22
N THR A 281 -9.76 6.56 9.44
CA THR A 281 -8.59 6.86 8.60
C THR A 281 -8.94 7.84 7.47
N LEU A 282 -10.09 7.67 6.82
CA LEU A 282 -10.53 8.56 5.75
C LEU A 282 -10.98 9.94 6.24
N LEU A 283 -11.64 10.02 7.40
CA LEU A 283 -11.96 11.31 8.03
C LEU A 283 -10.71 12.16 8.21
N THR A 284 -9.64 11.55 8.74
CA THR A 284 -8.34 12.22 8.94
C THR A 284 -7.74 12.73 7.62
N THR A 285 -7.97 11.99 6.53
CA THR A 285 -7.42 12.29 5.20
C THR A 285 -8.23 13.36 4.46
N TYR A 286 -9.56 13.38 4.61
CA TYR A 286 -10.48 14.28 3.91
C TYR A 286 -10.78 15.60 4.63
N HIS A 287 -10.21 15.86 5.81
CA HIS A 287 -10.36 17.17 6.44
C HIS A 287 -9.84 18.28 5.48
N PRO A 288 -10.71 19.20 5.04
CA PRO A 288 -10.28 20.26 4.15
C PRO A 288 -9.19 21.06 4.87
N ARG A 289 -8.00 21.15 4.27
CA ARG A 289 -7.00 22.12 4.71
C ARG A 289 -7.68 23.48 4.72
N ILE A 290 -7.75 24.12 5.89
CA ILE A 290 -8.32 25.45 6.05
C ILE A 290 -7.63 26.35 5.04
N ARG A 291 -8.37 26.88 4.05
CA ARG A 291 -7.84 27.91 3.17
C ARG A 291 -7.56 29.12 4.04
N TYR A 292 -6.28 29.52 4.12
CA TYR A 292 -5.94 30.78 4.77
C TYR A 292 -6.72 31.89 4.07
N PRO A 293 -7.41 32.76 4.83
CA PRO A 293 -8.09 33.89 4.24
C PRO A 293 -7.07 34.71 3.45
N GLU A 294 -7.38 34.99 2.19
CA GLU A 294 -6.62 35.96 1.41
C GLU A 294 -6.75 37.30 2.14
N MET A 295 -5.65 37.78 2.72
CA MET A 295 -5.62 39.13 3.27
C MET A 295 -5.83 40.07 2.08
N ALA A 296 -6.97 40.75 2.06
CA ALA A 296 -7.22 41.80 1.09
C ALA A 296 -6.03 42.77 1.13
N PRO A 297 -5.43 43.14 -0.02
CA PRO A 297 -4.36 44.12 -0.02
C PRO A 297 -4.87 45.37 0.69
N ALA A 298 -4.14 45.80 1.71
CA ALA A 298 -4.43 47.04 2.40
C ALA A 298 -4.58 48.12 1.33
N LYS A 299 -5.71 48.83 1.30
CA LYS A 299 -5.89 49.99 0.44
C LYS A 299 -4.81 51.00 0.82
N VAL A 300 -3.71 51.00 0.07
CA VAL A 300 -2.75 52.08 0.07
C VAL A 300 -3.55 53.28 -0.44
N GLN A 301 -3.88 54.20 0.45
CA GLN A 301 -4.28 55.54 0.04
C GLN A 301 -3.12 56.08 -0.79
N GLU A 302 -3.35 56.28 -2.09
CA GLU A 302 -2.44 57.04 -2.93
C GLU A 302 -2.41 58.47 -2.41
N ASP A 303 -1.49 58.75 -1.49
CA ASP A 303 -1.01 60.10 -1.25
C ASP A 303 -0.03 60.43 -2.38
N GLY A 304 -0.37 61.50 -3.12
CA GLY A 304 0.37 61.94 -4.29
C GLY A 304 1.74 62.48 -3.90
N SER A 305 2.76 61.62 -3.93
CA SER A 305 4.16 62.04 -3.91
C SER A 305 5.02 61.18 -4.83
N LYS A 306 5.59 61.83 -5.84
CA LYS A 306 6.58 61.30 -6.78
C LYS A 306 7.84 60.85 -6.04
N ASN A 307 8.30 59.60 -6.22
CA ASN A 307 9.59 59.28 -6.87
C ASN A 307 10.02 57.79 -6.76
N GLN A 308 10.36 57.26 -7.93
CA GLN A 308 11.55 56.46 -8.28
C GLN A 308 11.80 55.05 -7.68
N ASN A 309 12.04 54.14 -8.64
CA ASN A 309 12.73 52.85 -8.58
C ASN A 309 11.96 51.62 -8.06
N THR A 310 11.30 50.92 -8.98
CA THR A 310 11.38 49.45 -9.03
C THR A 310 11.40 48.98 -10.49
N THR A 311 12.48 48.29 -10.87
CA THR A 311 12.64 47.63 -12.16
C THR A 311 11.79 46.34 -12.17
N PRO A 312 11.02 46.02 -13.23
CA PRO A 312 10.30 44.77 -13.31
C PRO A 312 11.26 43.59 -13.51
N ILE A 313 11.09 42.51 -12.73
CA ILE A 313 11.80 41.25 -12.96
C ILE A 313 11.23 40.60 -14.23
N GLN A 314 11.98 40.68 -15.34
CA GLN A 314 11.71 39.93 -16.56
C GLN A 314 11.98 38.44 -16.32
N ARG A 315 10.97 37.60 -16.54
CA ARG A 315 11.16 36.14 -16.64
C ARG A 315 11.78 35.82 -18.01
N PRO A 316 12.85 35.00 -18.10
CA PRO A 316 13.40 34.62 -19.38
C PRO A 316 12.43 33.70 -20.13
N ALA A 317 12.24 33.97 -21.43
CA ALA A 317 11.50 33.12 -22.35
C ALA A 317 12.34 31.88 -22.68
N ILE A 318 11.72 30.70 -22.62
CA ILE A 318 12.32 29.44 -23.08
C ILE A 318 12.12 29.40 -24.60
N GLU A 319 13.24 29.48 -25.32
CA GLU A 319 13.30 29.38 -26.78
C GLU A 319 13.12 27.92 -27.20
N GLN A 320 12.05 27.63 -27.93
CA GLN A 320 11.87 26.35 -28.61
C GLN A 320 12.79 26.32 -29.83
N GLN A 321 13.88 25.55 -29.78
CA GLN A 321 14.61 25.16 -30.98
C GLN A 321 13.87 24.01 -31.65
N ALA A 322 13.35 24.30 -32.84
CA ALA A 322 12.94 23.32 -33.83
C ALA A 322 14.20 22.79 -34.53
N ASP A 323 14.45 21.48 -34.41
CA ASP A 323 15.38 20.77 -35.29
C ASP A 323 14.59 20.21 -36.48
N GLU A 324 14.77 20.84 -37.64
CA GLU A 324 14.60 20.22 -38.95
C GLU A 324 15.98 19.91 -39.52
N LYS A 325 16.31 18.62 -39.60
CA LYS A 325 16.96 17.97 -40.76
C LYS A 325 16.93 16.46 -40.65
#